data_AF-A0A4S2EWP5-F1
#
_entry.id   AF-A0A4S2EWP5-F1
#
_cell.length_a   1.000
_cell.length_b   1.000
_cell.length_c   1.000
_cell.angle_alpha   90.00
_cell.angle_beta   90.00
_cell.angle_gamma   90.00
#
_symmetry.space_group_name_H-M   'P 1'
#
loop_
_entity.id
_entity.type
_entity.pdbx_description
1 polymer ?
#
loop_
_entity_poly.entity_id
_entity_poly.type
_entity_poly.pdbx_seq_one_letter_code
_entity_poly.pdbx_strand_id
1 'polypeptide(L)' 'MQVKYHGESSPLGLLNNKIYDVLSIEKGWYRIIDETEEDYLYPPECFDVIKPNDGSTPVYD' A
#
# COMPACT_ATOMS: atom_id res chain seq x y z
N MET A 1 6.01 7.06 1.55
CA MET A 1 6.07 6.29 0.29
C MET A 1 4.67 6.25 -0.33
N GLN A 2 4.55 6.39 -1.65
CA GLN A 2 3.25 6.34 -2.36
C GLN A 2 3.27 5.31 -3.47
N VAL A 3 2.17 4.56 -3.58
CA VAL A 3 2.05 3.42 -4.47
C VAL A 3 0.72 3.43 -5.21
N LYS A 4 0.68 2.98 -6.45
CA LYS A 4 -0.55 2.83 -7.24
C LYS A 4 -0.92 1.36 -7.34
N TYR A 5 -2.14 1.02 -6.95
CA TYR A 5 -2.62 -0.36 -7.05
C TYR A 5 -2.95 -0.73 -8.50
N HIS A 6 -2.50 -1.90 -8.96
CA HIS A 6 -2.78 -2.40 -10.32
C HIS A 6 -3.52 -3.75 -10.37
N GLY A 7 -3.99 -4.26 -9.22
CA GLY A 7 -4.86 -5.44 -9.14
C GLY A 7 -6.36 -5.13 -9.37
N GLU A 8 -7.22 -6.11 -9.16
CA GLU A 8 -8.68 -5.96 -9.34
C GLU A 8 -9.32 -5.12 -8.22
N SER A 9 -10.22 -4.20 -8.59
CA SER A 9 -10.93 -3.38 -7.59
C SER A 9 -11.84 -4.23 -6.71
N SER A 10 -11.80 -3.97 -5.40
CA SER A 10 -12.74 -4.51 -4.42
C SER A 10 -13.29 -3.39 -3.55
N PRO A 11 -14.62 -3.28 -3.35
CA PRO A 11 -15.22 -2.33 -2.41
C PRO A 11 -14.89 -2.65 -0.94
N LEU A 12 -14.29 -3.81 -0.66
CA LEU A 12 -13.81 -4.25 0.66
C LEU A 12 -12.28 -4.35 0.68
N GLY A 13 -11.60 -3.53 -0.12
CA GLY A 13 -10.15 -3.59 -0.26
C GLY A 13 -9.64 -2.41 -1.09
N LEU A 14 -8.76 -2.68 -2.06
CA LEU A 14 -8.14 -1.65 -2.89
C LEU A 14 -8.88 -1.45 -4.22
N LEU A 15 -8.77 -0.24 -4.77
CA LEU A 15 -9.34 0.14 -6.07
C LEU A 15 -8.24 0.24 -7.12
N ASN A 16 -8.46 -0.41 -8.26
CA ASN A 16 -7.55 -0.36 -9.40
C ASN A 16 -7.24 1.09 -9.81
N ASN A 17 -5.96 1.36 -10.06
CA ASN A 17 -5.40 2.67 -10.40
C ASN A 17 -5.49 3.77 -9.32
N LYS A 18 -5.98 3.47 -8.10
CA LYS A 18 -5.93 4.42 -6.98
C LYS A 18 -4.52 4.45 -6.38
N ILE A 19 -4.11 5.64 -5.96
CA ILE A 19 -2.85 5.88 -5.25
C ILE A 19 -3.12 5.80 -3.75
N TYR A 20 -2.26 5.07 -3.05
CA TYR A 20 -2.31 4.87 -1.61
C TYR A 20 -1.00 5.29 -0.97
N ASP A 21 -1.10 5.81 0.26
CA ASP A 21 0.05 6.07 1.12
C ASP A 21 0.42 4.77 1.85
N VAL A 22 1.71 4.39 1.81
CA VAL A 22 2.24 3.27 2.60
C VAL A 22 2.60 3.81 3.98
N LEU A 23 1.88 3.33 5.01
CA LEU A 23 2.06 3.74 6.40
C LEU A 23 3.33 3.15 7.00
N SER A 24 3.59 1.87 6.73
CA SER A 24 4.77 1.12 7.15
C SER A 24 5.05 -0.03 6.19
N ILE A 25 6.29 -0.52 6.20
CA ILE A 25 6.67 -1.76 5.56
C ILE A 25 6.93 -2.80 6.65
N GLU A 26 6.15 -3.87 6.68
CA GLU A 26 6.20 -4.89 7.74
C GLU A 26 6.41 -6.26 7.12
N LYS A 27 7.48 -6.95 7.49
CA LYS A 27 7.84 -8.26 6.89
C LYS A 27 7.87 -8.21 5.35
N GLY A 28 8.25 -7.06 4.80
CA GLY A 28 8.26 -6.79 3.35
C GLY A 28 6.90 -6.42 2.72
N TRP A 29 5.82 -6.38 3.49
CA TRP A 29 4.47 -6.04 3.02
C TRP A 29 4.12 -4.58 3.33
N TYR A 30 3.24 -3.98 2.54
CA TYR A 30 2.82 -2.58 2.70
C TYR A 30 1.57 -2.49 3.58
N ARG A 31 1.66 -1.77 4.69
CA ARG A 31 0.50 -1.41 5.50
C ARG A 31 -0.19 -0.19 4.88
N ILE A 32 -1.44 -0.35 4.47
CA ILE A 32 -2.21 0.66 3.72
C ILE A 32 -3.62 0.72 4.32
N ILE A 33 -4.18 1.93 4.44
CA ILE A 33 -5.62 2.12 4.70
C ILE A 33 -6.36 2.00 3.36
N ASP A 34 -7.28 1.04 3.29
CA ASP A 34 -8.05 0.75 2.08
C ASP A 34 -9.46 1.35 2.11
N GLU A 35 -10.38 0.92 1.22
CA GLU A 35 -11.74 1.47 1.18
C GLU A 35 -12.61 1.12 2.40
N THR A 36 -12.17 0.21 3.27
CA THR A 36 -12.84 -0.12 4.54
C THR A 36 -12.50 0.86 5.67
N GLU A 37 -11.61 1.82 5.42
CA GLU A 37 -11.05 2.76 6.41
C GLU A 37 -10.20 2.11 7.52
N GLU A 38 -9.91 0.80 7.39
CA GLU A 38 -8.97 0.07 8.24
C GLU A 38 -7.64 -0.18 7.52
N ASP A 39 -6.58 -0.44 8.28
CA ASP A 39 -5.28 -0.74 7.74
C ASP A 39 -5.02 -2.25 7.63
N TYR A 40 -4.51 -2.67 6.47
CA TYR A 40 -4.16 -4.05 6.18
C TYR A 40 -2.80 -4.14 5.49
N LEU A 41 -2.18 -5.33 5.56
CA LEU A 41 -0.96 -5.64 4.85
C LEU A 41 -1.28 -6.14 3.45
N TYR A 42 -0.68 -5.48 2.46
CA TYR A 42 -0.79 -5.85 1.06
C TYR A 42 0.58 -6.22 0.48
N PRO A 43 0.60 -7.20 -0.43
CA PRO A 43 1.84 -7.65 -1.02
C PRO A 43 2.37 -6.60 -2.03
N PRO A 44 3.69 -6.30 -2.02
CA PRO A 44 4.25 -5.20 -2.80
C PRO A 44 4.12 -5.40 -4.32
N GLU A 45 4.03 -6.63 -4.81
CA GLU A 45 3.84 -6.96 -6.23
C GLU A 45 2.48 -6.52 -6.80
N CYS A 46 1.55 -6.09 -5.96
CA CYS A 46 0.28 -5.51 -6.37
C CYS A 46 0.36 -3.99 -6.65
N PHE A 47 1.56 -3.40 -6.57
CA PHE A 47 1.74 -1.97 -6.68
C PHE A 47 2.86 -1.51 -7.61
N ASP A 48 2.60 -0.38 -8.30
CA ASP A 48 3.61 0.46 -8.90
C ASP A 48 4.07 1.54 -7.89
N VAL A 49 5.38 1.71 -7.69
CA VAL A 49 5.90 2.76 -6.80
C VAL A 49 5.84 4.12 -7.51
N ILE A 50 5.04 5.04 -6.96
CA ILE A 50 4.90 6.42 -7.47
C ILE A 50 5.87 7.37 -6.77
N LYS A 51 6.02 7.22 -5.45
CA LYS A 51 7.03 7.93 -4.65
C LYS A 51 7.77 6.91 -3.77
N PRO A 52 9.09 6.71 -3.97
CA PRO A 52 9.86 5.76 -3.18
C PRO A 52 9.91 6.14 -1.70
N ASN A 53 10.29 5.19 -0.85
CA ASN A 53 10.58 5.49 0.55
C ASN A 53 11.86 6.36 0.62
N ASP A 54 11.73 7.56 1.15
CA ASP A 54 12.82 8.52 1.38
C ASP A 54 13.42 8.42 2.80
N GLY A 55 13.06 7.36 3.53
CA GLY A 55 13.43 7.14 4.93
C GLY A 55 12.34 7.59 5.92
N SER A 56 11.25 8.21 5.44
CA SER A 56 10.12 8.62 6.29
C SER A 56 9.12 7.50 6.57
N THR A 57 9.02 6.48 5.71
CA THR A 57 8.13 5.33 5.94
C THR A 57 8.86 4.32 6.84
N PRO A 58 8.37 4.03 8.06
CA PRO A 58 8.97 3.05 8.96
C PRO A 58 9.03 1.65 8.33
N VAL A 59 10.08 0.91 8.67
CA VAL A 59 10.28 -0.48 8.26
C VAL A 59 10.44 -1.33 9.52
N TYR A 60 9.64 -2.38 9.63
CA TYR A 60 9.65 -3.32 10.74
C TYR A 60 9.85 -4.75 10.21
N ASP A 61 10.74 -5.50 10.87
CA ASP A 61 10.98 -6.93 10.63
C ASP A 61 9.99 -7.83 11.39
#